data_AF-A0A6C0DFZ9-F1
#
_entry.id   AF-A0A6C0DFZ9-F1
#
_cell.length_a   1.000
_cell.length_b   1.000
_cell.length_c   1.000
_cell.angle_alpha   90.00
_cell.angle_beta   90.00
_cell.angle_gamma   90.00
#
_symmetry.space_group_name_H-M   'P 1'
#
loop_
_entity.id
_entity.type
_entity.pdbx_description
1 polymer ?
#
loop_
_entity_poly.entity_id
_entity_poly.type
_entity_poly.pdbx_seq_one_letter_code
_entity_poly.pdbx_strand_id
1 'polypeptide(L)'
;MKGNCNHCENDTTEYYNYEERNDECHHHCHDTNFILDVAVLCQEYSPVEVTCNNSHIVNLDEISINEETFRNIFYPYGETFGIDPKKSCVKEFFYLTFLAPYRKVNGRPFSLLEEVIKNTEEDLNVSRNCFTTCSLIDLSNDLSKIKTLCDINCSSLVCSLTWSNIISMLRDYSLVNKHPRNISPLFVVNVIFKSPNPCVKPTVVKFNYRVHSICMK
;
A
#
# COMPACT_ATOMS: atom_id res chain seq x y z
N MET A 1 34.00 76.17 -14.11
CA MET A 1 33.04 77.28 -13.87
C MET A 1 31.81 77.02 -14.71
N LYS A 2 30.64 77.02 -14.04
CA LYS A 2 29.25 77.31 -14.47
C LYS A 2 28.96 77.42 -15.98
N GLY A 3 27.84 76.94 -16.52
CA GLY A 3 26.54 76.59 -15.93
C GLY A 3 25.63 75.98 -17.01
N ASN A 4 24.57 75.26 -16.66
CA ASN A 4 23.17 75.73 -16.43
C ASN A 4 22.27 75.17 -17.56
N CYS A 5 21.32 74.28 -17.24
CA CYS A 5 19.87 74.55 -16.98
C CYS A 5 19.06 74.72 -18.28
N ASN A 6 17.82 74.27 -18.49
CA ASN A 6 16.75 73.64 -17.70
C ASN A 6 15.61 73.20 -18.66
N HIS A 7 14.61 72.49 -18.10
CA HIS A 7 13.21 72.24 -18.55
C HIS A 7 12.95 70.99 -19.40
N CYS A 8 12.19 69.98 -18.89
CA CYS A 8 10.74 69.91 -18.54
C CYS A 8 9.89 70.01 -19.82
N GLU A 9 8.89 69.19 -20.14
CA GLU A 9 8.08 68.16 -19.48
C GLU A 9 7.25 67.48 -20.60
N ASN A 10 6.86 66.21 -20.40
CA ASN A 10 5.60 65.51 -20.81
C ASN A 10 5.14 65.61 -22.29
N ASP A 11 4.62 64.61 -22.98
CA ASP A 11 3.82 63.43 -22.69
C ASP A 11 3.63 62.83 -24.12
N THR A 12 3.76 61.56 -24.46
CA THR A 12 2.74 60.50 -24.29
C THR A 12 3.14 59.33 -25.21
N THR A 13 3.06 58.09 -24.67
CA THR A 13 2.63 56.82 -25.32
C THR A 13 3.17 56.49 -26.73
N GLU A 14 3.90 55.40 -26.96
CA GLU A 14 3.38 54.02 -26.97
C GLU A 14 4.49 52.99 -26.66
N TYR A 15 4.20 52.12 -25.68
CA TYR A 15 5.01 50.96 -25.28
C TYR A 15 4.71 49.78 -26.21
N TYR A 16 5.73 49.24 -26.89
CA TYR A 16 5.70 47.87 -27.41
C TYR A 16 6.42 46.95 -26.43
N ASN A 17 5.64 46.18 -25.68
CA ASN A 17 6.08 45.05 -24.86
C ASN A 17 6.61 43.93 -25.77
N TYR A 18 7.89 43.58 -25.64
CA TYR A 18 8.38 42.26 -25.99
C TYR A 18 8.33 41.39 -24.73
N GLU A 19 7.30 40.56 -24.64
CA GLU A 19 7.14 39.56 -23.58
C GLU A 19 8.29 38.55 -23.63
N GLU A 20 9.09 38.53 -22.56
CA GLU A 20 9.93 37.41 -22.18
C GLU A 20 9.03 36.19 -21.92
N ARG A 21 9.03 35.22 -22.84
CA ARG A 21 8.48 33.90 -22.57
C ARG A 21 9.39 33.17 -21.60
N ASN A 22 9.00 33.22 -20.32
CA ASN A 22 9.38 32.25 -19.32
C ASN A 22 8.86 30.87 -19.76
N ASP A 23 9.73 30.06 -20.36
CA ASP A 23 9.53 28.61 -20.46
C ASP A 23 9.68 27.99 -19.06
N GLU A 24 8.66 28.18 -18.23
CA GLU A 24 8.43 27.34 -17.05
C GLU A 24 8.11 25.92 -17.54
N CYS A 25 9.15 25.10 -17.68
CA CYS A 25 9.02 23.66 -17.80
C CYS A 25 8.43 23.11 -16.49
N HIS A 26 7.10 23.14 -16.38
CA HIS A 26 6.37 22.27 -15.47
C HIS A 26 6.63 20.83 -15.89
N HIS A 27 7.69 20.24 -15.34
CA HIS A 27 7.83 18.80 -15.27
C HIS A 27 6.64 18.28 -14.45
N HIS A 28 5.56 17.93 -15.15
CA HIS A 28 4.66 16.89 -14.69
C HIS A 28 5.49 15.60 -14.59
N CYS A 29 6.12 15.40 -13.43
CA CYS A 29 6.50 14.06 -13.00
C CYS A 29 5.20 13.27 -12.95
N HIS A 30 4.89 12.55 -14.01
CA HIS A 30 3.99 11.42 -13.90
C HIS A 30 4.66 10.46 -12.94
N ASP A 31 4.20 10.43 -11.69
CA ASP A 31 4.54 9.40 -10.72
C ASP A 31 4.05 8.06 -11.28
N THR A 32 4.88 7.42 -12.08
CA THR A 32 4.60 6.09 -12.58
C THR A 32 4.76 5.14 -11.41
N ASN A 33 3.63 4.83 -10.77
CA ASN A 33 3.55 3.92 -9.64
C ASN A 33 3.83 2.50 -10.11
N PHE A 34 5.07 2.04 -9.97
CA PHE A 34 5.39 0.62 -10.08
C PHE A 34 4.73 -0.11 -8.90
N ILE A 35 3.69 -0.90 -9.17
CA ILE A 35 2.98 -1.69 -8.17
C ILE A 35 3.40 -3.15 -8.33
N LEU A 36 3.72 -3.81 -7.21
CA LEU A 36 4.16 -5.20 -7.23
C LEU A 36 3.58 -5.98 -6.04
N ASP A 37 2.83 -7.04 -6.32
CA ASP A 37 2.43 -8.03 -5.31
C ASP A 37 3.67 -8.85 -4.91
N VAL A 38 4.15 -8.64 -3.68
CA VAL A 38 5.40 -9.26 -3.20
C VAL A 38 5.18 -10.54 -2.42
N ALA A 39 4.01 -10.70 -1.79
CA ALA A 39 3.66 -11.89 -1.02
C ALA A 39 2.15 -12.05 -0.85
N VAL A 40 1.74 -13.30 -0.64
CA VAL A 40 0.38 -13.70 -0.30
C VAL A 40 0.41 -14.58 0.95
N LEU A 41 -0.20 -14.10 2.01
CA LEU A 41 -0.45 -14.81 3.26
C LEU A 41 -1.91 -15.29 3.27
N CYS A 42 -2.18 -16.48 3.80
CA CYS A 42 -3.53 -17.05 3.84
C CYS A 42 -3.89 -17.60 5.22
N GLN A 43 -4.80 -16.93 5.92
CA GLN A 43 -5.44 -17.53 7.09
C GLN A 43 -6.41 -18.63 6.62
N GLU A 44 -5.97 -19.88 6.70
CA GLU A 44 -6.78 -21.03 6.27
C GLU A 44 -7.85 -21.41 7.29
N TYR A 45 -9.08 -21.58 6.80
CA TYR A 45 -10.13 -22.39 7.44
C TYR A 45 -10.63 -23.53 6.52
N SER A 46 -10.06 -23.67 5.30
CA SER A 46 -10.42 -24.72 4.31
C SER A 46 -9.41 -24.80 3.13
N PRO A 47 -9.14 -25.99 2.57
CA PRO A 47 -8.12 -26.25 1.54
C PRO A 47 -8.51 -25.87 0.10
N VAL A 48 -9.56 -25.08 -0.12
CA VAL A 48 -10.03 -24.77 -1.49
C VAL A 48 -9.16 -23.71 -2.16
N GLU A 49 -8.67 -23.99 -3.37
CA GLU A 49 -7.94 -23.07 -4.25
C GLU A 49 -8.87 -22.01 -4.85
N VAL A 50 -8.42 -20.75 -4.86
CA VAL A 50 -9.21 -19.61 -5.36
C VAL A 50 -8.73 -19.22 -6.75
N THR A 51 -9.62 -19.28 -7.74
CA THR A 51 -9.43 -18.71 -9.08
C THR A 51 -9.64 -17.20 -9.04
N CYS A 52 -8.82 -16.45 -9.80
CA CYS A 52 -8.90 -15.00 -9.93
C CYS A 52 -10.33 -14.51 -10.23
N ASN A 53 -10.79 -13.46 -9.54
CA ASN A 53 -12.08 -12.75 -9.64
C ASN A 53 -13.23 -13.14 -8.69
N ASN A 54 -13.01 -13.98 -7.67
CA ASN A 54 -14.08 -14.34 -6.72
C ASN A 54 -13.75 -14.01 -5.26
N SER A 55 -13.18 -12.83 -5.00
CA SER A 55 -12.83 -12.38 -3.64
C SER A 55 -13.26 -10.94 -3.39
N HIS A 56 -13.56 -10.62 -2.15
CA HIS A 56 -13.74 -9.24 -1.68
C HIS A 56 -12.37 -8.60 -1.45
N ILE A 57 -12.07 -7.50 -2.13
CA ILE A 57 -10.76 -6.84 -2.04
C ILE A 57 -10.86 -5.60 -1.16
N VAL A 58 -10.06 -5.58 -0.09
CA VAL A 58 -9.95 -4.47 0.84
C VAL A 58 -8.57 -3.82 0.66
N ASN A 59 -8.54 -2.66 0.02
CA ASN A 59 -7.31 -1.90 -0.18
C ASN A 59 -7.07 -0.98 1.01
N LEU A 60 -6.11 -1.32 1.88
CA LEU A 60 -5.71 -0.42 2.95
C LEU A 60 -4.97 0.79 2.38
N ASP A 61 -5.10 1.94 3.05
CA ASP A 61 -4.37 3.16 2.71
C ASP A 61 -2.85 2.90 2.75
N GLU A 62 -2.11 3.67 1.95
CA GLU A 62 -0.66 3.47 1.78
C GLU A 62 0.13 3.68 3.08
N ILE A 63 1.14 2.84 3.26
CA ILE A 63 2.07 2.87 4.37
C ILE A 63 3.44 3.28 3.83
N SER A 64 3.88 4.49 4.15
CA SER A 64 5.21 4.97 3.79
C SER A 64 6.29 4.25 4.63
N ILE A 65 7.29 3.68 3.97
CA ILE A 65 8.35 2.90 4.61
C ILE A 65 9.65 2.99 3.79
N ASN A 66 10.81 3.00 4.45
CA ASN A 66 12.09 2.93 3.74
C ASN A 66 12.47 1.48 3.39
N GLU A 67 13.38 1.30 2.43
CA GLU A 67 13.85 -0.04 2.03
C GLU A 67 14.39 -0.86 3.21
N GLU A 68 15.23 -0.27 4.06
CA GLU A 68 15.88 -0.98 5.17
C GLU A 68 14.85 -1.57 6.14
N THR A 69 13.89 -0.77 6.59
CA THR A 69 12.81 -1.21 7.47
C THR A 69 11.94 -2.26 6.77
N PHE A 70 11.61 -2.07 5.49
CA PHE A 70 10.83 -3.04 4.73
C PHE A 70 11.54 -4.41 4.66
N ARG A 71 12.84 -4.41 4.34
CA ARG A 71 13.66 -5.62 4.29
C ARG A 71 13.85 -6.25 5.66
N ASN A 72 14.05 -5.47 6.71
CA ASN A 72 14.19 -5.99 8.07
C ASN A 72 12.91 -6.70 8.53
N ILE A 73 11.75 -6.24 8.08
CA ILE A 73 10.45 -6.84 8.40
C ILE A 73 10.19 -8.10 7.55
N PHE A 74 10.30 -7.99 6.22
CA PHE A 74 9.80 -9.00 5.28
C PHE A 74 10.88 -9.88 4.66
N TYR A 75 12.16 -9.51 4.79
CA TYR A 75 13.32 -10.26 4.31
C TYR A 75 14.42 -10.33 5.40
N PRO A 76 14.08 -10.74 6.64
CA PRO A 76 15.00 -10.69 7.80
C PRO A 76 16.21 -11.63 7.66
N TYR A 77 16.21 -12.49 6.65
CA TYR A 77 17.29 -13.43 6.31
C TYR A 77 17.84 -13.20 4.89
N GLY A 78 17.54 -12.06 4.27
CA GLY A 78 18.16 -11.60 3.03
C GLY A 78 17.28 -11.77 1.79
N GLU A 79 17.10 -13.00 1.31
CA GLU A 79 16.55 -13.25 -0.03
C GLU A 79 15.08 -13.71 -0.02
N THR A 80 14.70 -14.55 0.94
CA THR A 80 13.36 -15.13 1.03
C THR A 80 12.42 -14.27 1.85
N PHE A 81 11.17 -14.14 1.40
CA PHE A 81 10.13 -13.50 2.18
C PHE A 81 9.89 -14.28 3.49
N GLY A 82 9.79 -13.57 4.59
CA GLY A 82 9.45 -14.12 5.89
C GLY A 82 9.29 -13.01 6.91
N ILE A 83 8.44 -13.23 7.90
CA ILE A 83 8.29 -12.32 9.04
C ILE A 83 8.84 -13.07 10.24
N ASP A 84 9.80 -12.47 10.95
CA ASP A 84 10.37 -13.03 12.17
C ASP A 84 9.72 -12.34 13.38
N PRO A 85 8.76 -12.98 14.08
CA PRO A 85 8.06 -12.34 15.19
C PRO A 85 9.00 -11.88 16.30
N LYS A 86 10.18 -12.50 16.46
CA LYS A 86 11.15 -12.10 17.50
C LYS A 86 11.91 -10.83 17.11
N LYS A 87 12.10 -10.59 15.80
CA LYS A 87 12.79 -9.38 15.28
C LYS A 87 11.84 -8.23 15.04
N SER A 88 10.60 -8.51 14.63
CA SER A 88 9.60 -7.51 14.25
C SER A 88 8.82 -6.90 15.43
N CYS A 89 9.24 -7.16 16.67
CA CYS A 89 8.50 -6.75 17.87
C CYS A 89 8.83 -5.33 18.37
N VAL A 90 7.75 -4.63 18.75
CA VAL A 90 7.62 -3.28 19.32
C VAL A 90 7.94 -2.12 18.38
N LYS A 91 9.08 -2.10 17.69
CA LYS A 91 9.45 -0.93 16.85
C LYS A 91 8.72 -0.92 15.51
N GLU A 92 8.49 -2.08 14.93
CA GLU A 92 7.89 -2.24 13.59
C GLU A 92 6.38 -2.53 13.63
N PHE A 93 5.78 -2.56 14.84
CA PHE A 93 4.38 -2.90 15.07
C PHE A 93 3.41 -2.13 14.15
N PHE A 94 3.66 -0.82 13.98
CA PHE A 94 2.84 0.06 13.14
C PHE A 94 2.79 -0.39 11.67
N TYR A 95 3.83 -1.05 11.15
CA TYR A 95 3.87 -1.53 9.77
C TYR A 95 3.13 -2.84 9.57
N LEU A 96 2.86 -3.57 10.65
CA LEU A 96 2.34 -4.93 10.61
C LEU A 96 0.90 -5.05 11.11
N THR A 97 0.39 -4.05 11.84
CA THR A 97 -0.86 -4.18 12.56
C THR A 97 -2.12 -4.07 11.69
N PHE A 98 -3.19 -4.77 12.11
CA PHE A 98 -4.56 -4.64 11.60
C PHE A 98 -5.42 -3.67 12.43
N LEU A 99 -4.90 -3.14 13.55
CA LEU A 99 -5.71 -2.37 14.49
C LEU A 99 -6.21 -1.05 13.88
N ALA A 100 -7.49 -0.75 14.11
CA ALA A 100 -8.21 0.40 13.57
C ALA A 100 -7.53 1.78 13.77
N PRO A 101 -6.85 2.07 14.90
CA PRO A 101 -6.14 3.34 15.06
C PRO A 101 -5.00 3.56 14.05
N TYR A 102 -4.45 2.49 13.46
CA TYR A 102 -3.27 2.52 12.60
C TYR A 102 -3.56 2.12 11.16
N ARG A 103 -4.78 1.69 10.85
CA ARG A 103 -5.19 1.24 9.53
C ARG A 103 -6.47 1.90 9.09
N LYS A 104 -6.51 2.23 7.80
CA LYS A 104 -7.59 2.95 7.18
C LYS A 104 -7.89 2.41 5.79
N VAL A 105 -9.10 2.66 5.34
CA VAL A 105 -9.55 2.49 3.96
C VAL A 105 -10.22 3.80 3.55
N ASN A 106 -9.66 4.47 2.54
CA ASN A 106 -10.11 5.78 2.07
C ASN A 106 -10.19 6.80 3.22
N GLY A 107 -9.18 6.83 4.07
CA GLY A 107 -9.08 7.75 5.21
C GLY A 107 -9.94 7.39 6.44
N ARG A 108 -10.78 6.35 6.37
CA ARG A 108 -11.64 5.90 7.48
C ARG A 108 -11.02 4.73 8.23
N PRO A 109 -11.16 4.63 9.57
CA PRO A 109 -10.61 3.51 10.34
C PRO A 109 -11.08 2.16 9.80
N PHE A 110 -10.13 1.23 9.67
CA PHE A 110 -10.37 -0.13 9.20
C PHE A 110 -10.67 -1.07 10.38
N SER A 111 -11.66 -1.94 10.24
CA SER A 111 -11.93 -3.02 11.18
C SER A 111 -12.05 -4.33 10.42
N LEU A 112 -11.14 -5.27 10.67
CA LEU A 112 -11.14 -6.59 10.04
C LEU A 112 -12.44 -7.35 10.30
N LEU A 113 -12.94 -7.30 11.54
CA LEU A 113 -14.18 -7.97 11.92
C LEU A 113 -15.38 -7.42 11.15
N GLU A 114 -15.53 -6.09 11.11
CA GLU A 114 -16.67 -5.47 10.42
C GLU A 114 -16.63 -5.75 8.92
N GLU A 115 -15.45 -5.74 8.31
CA GLU A 115 -15.31 -6.01 6.88
C GLU A 115 -15.65 -7.46 6.55
N VAL A 116 -15.19 -8.43 7.35
CA VAL A 116 -15.52 -9.84 7.17
C VAL A 116 -17.02 -10.10 7.36
N ILE A 117 -17.65 -9.49 8.39
CA ILE A 117 -19.10 -9.61 8.62
C ILE A 117 -19.85 -9.01 7.43
N LYS A 118 -19.50 -7.79 7.01
CA LYS A 118 -20.15 -7.10 5.90
C LYS A 118 -20.07 -7.92 4.60
N ASN A 119 -18.90 -8.43 4.25
CA ASN A 119 -18.73 -9.29 3.07
C ASN A 119 -19.57 -10.57 3.15
N THR A 120 -19.69 -11.15 4.34
CA THR A 120 -20.55 -12.31 4.59
C THR A 120 -22.03 -11.98 4.44
N GLU A 121 -22.48 -10.83 4.95
CA GLU A 121 -23.85 -10.32 4.78
C GLU A 121 -24.18 -10.14 3.28
N GLU A 122 -23.25 -9.57 2.52
CA GLU A 122 -23.38 -9.34 1.08
C GLU A 122 -23.46 -10.65 0.27
N ASP A 123 -22.55 -11.61 0.51
CA ASP A 123 -22.51 -12.87 -0.24
C ASP A 123 -23.72 -13.77 0.05
N LEU A 124 -24.18 -13.79 1.31
CA LEU A 124 -25.33 -14.60 1.71
C LEU A 124 -26.66 -13.87 1.52
N ASN A 125 -26.63 -12.57 1.21
CA ASN A 125 -27.80 -11.71 1.13
C ASN A 125 -28.69 -11.79 2.38
N VAL A 126 -28.07 -11.77 3.56
CA VAL A 126 -28.74 -11.78 4.86
C VAL A 126 -28.13 -10.73 5.78
N SER A 127 -28.92 -10.23 6.73
CA SER A 127 -28.39 -9.36 7.78
C SER A 127 -27.66 -10.18 8.85
N ARG A 128 -26.66 -9.59 9.51
CA ARG A 128 -25.95 -10.15 10.67
C ARG A 128 -26.89 -10.56 11.81
N ASN A 129 -28.08 -9.96 11.88
CA ASN A 129 -29.11 -10.34 12.83
C ASN A 129 -29.68 -11.75 12.58
N CYS A 130 -29.43 -12.33 11.40
CA CYS A 130 -29.78 -13.70 11.06
C CYS A 130 -28.69 -14.71 11.46
N PHE A 131 -27.51 -14.27 11.88
CA PHE A 131 -26.46 -15.16 12.38
C PHE A 131 -26.75 -15.56 13.83
N THR A 132 -26.35 -16.77 14.20
CA THR A 132 -26.45 -17.18 15.61
C THR A 132 -25.49 -16.36 16.45
N THR A 133 -25.89 -16.03 17.68
CA THR A 133 -25.04 -15.28 18.62
C THR A 133 -23.72 -16.00 18.88
N CYS A 134 -23.73 -17.33 19.00
CA CYS A 134 -22.52 -18.13 19.17
C CYS A 134 -21.57 -17.96 17.98
N SER A 135 -22.05 -18.09 16.74
CA SER A 135 -21.21 -17.94 15.54
C SER A 135 -20.56 -16.55 15.45
N LEU A 136 -21.29 -15.50 15.80
CA LEU A 136 -20.76 -14.13 15.82
C LEU A 136 -19.70 -13.93 16.92
N ILE A 137 -19.92 -14.49 18.12
CA ILE A 137 -18.96 -14.45 19.21
C ILE A 137 -17.67 -15.18 18.83
N ASP A 138 -17.80 -16.38 18.26
CA ASP A 138 -16.65 -17.19 17.84
C ASP A 138 -15.83 -16.48 16.76
N LEU A 139 -16.51 -15.94 15.73
CA LEU A 139 -15.86 -15.14 14.69
C LEU A 139 -15.14 -13.90 15.26
N SER A 140 -15.80 -13.18 16.16
CA SER A 140 -15.19 -12.03 16.84
C SER A 140 -13.97 -12.43 17.65
N ASN A 141 -14.05 -13.53 18.41
CA ASN A 141 -12.93 -14.03 19.20
C ASN A 141 -11.75 -14.44 18.31
N ASP A 142 -12.01 -15.14 17.21
CA ASP A 142 -10.97 -15.60 16.31
C ASP A 142 -10.27 -14.44 15.59
N LEU A 143 -11.03 -13.48 15.05
CA LEU A 143 -10.43 -12.32 14.39
C LEU A 143 -9.74 -11.37 15.38
N SER A 144 -10.19 -11.29 16.65
CA SER A 144 -9.56 -10.45 17.67
C SER A 144 -8.15 -10.90 18.07
N LYS A 145 -7.81 -12.18 17.82
CA LYS A 145 -6.46 -12.73 18.05
C LYS A 145 -5.47 -12.21 16.99
N ILE A 146 -5.95 -11.78 15.83
CA ILE A 146 -5.13 -11.34 14.70
C ILE A 146 -4.89 -9.83 14.83
N LYS A 147 -3.80 -9.45 15.49
CA LYS A 147 -3.45 -8.04 15.72
C LYS A 147 -2.45 -7.53 14.70
N THR A 148 -1.62 -8.42 14.16
CA THR A 148 -0.50 -8.14 13.26
C THR A 148 -0.34 -9.24 12.22
N LEU A 149 0.43 -8.98 11.17
CA LEU A 149 0.82 -10.01 10.20
C LEU A 149 1.58 -11.19 10.83
N CYS A 150 2.22 -11.01 12.00
CA CYS A 150 2.87 -12.09 12.75
C CYS A 150 1.88 -13.09 13.36
N ASP A 151 0.63 -12.66 13.57
CA ASP A 151 -0.43 -13.50 14.14
C ASP A 151 -1.12 -14.37 13.07
N ILE A 152 -0.82 -14.12 11.79
CA ILE A 152 -1.18 -15.00 10.69
C ILE A 152 -0.22 -16.20 10.73
N ASN A 153 -0.76 -17.41 10.84
CA ASN A 153 0.05 -18.62 11.03
C ASN A 153 1.19 -18.72 9.99
N CYS A 154 2.46 -18.86 10.38
CA CYS A 154 3.59 -18.75 9.44
C CYS A 154 3.62 -19.84 8.35
N SER A 155 2.90 -20.95 8.49
CA SER A 155 2.69 -21.95 7.43
C SER A 155 1.72 -21.49 6.33
N SER A 156 1.18 -20.27 6.45
CA SER A 156 0.21 -19.65 5.55
C SER A 156 0.79 -18.86 4.39
N LEU A 157 2.12 -18.83 4.21
CA LEU A 157 2.71 -18.19 3.03
C LEU A 157 2.37 -19.01 1.79
N VAL A 158 1.48 -18.48 0.94
CA VAL A 158 1.04 -19.15 -0.30
C VAL A 158 2.10 -18.99 -1.38
N CYS A 159 2.56 -17.76 -1.58
CA CYS A 159 3.60 -17.44 -2.53
C CYS A 159 4.26 -16.10 -2.18
N SER A 160 5.49 -15.91 -2.65
CA SER A 160 6.23 -14.68 -2.51
C SER A 160 7.29 -14.53 -3.59
N LEU A 161 7.66 -13.29 -3.86
CA LEU A 161 8.87 -12.98 -4.61
C LEU A 161 10.08 -13.06 -3.68
N THR A 162 11.23 -13.37 -4.28
CA THR A 162 12.51 -13.18 -3.61
C THR A 162 12.98 -11.73 -3.80
N TRP A 163 13.88 -11.26 -2.95
CA TRP A 163 14.38 -9.88 -3.06
C TRP A 163 15.08 -9.62 -4.39
N SER A 164 15.90 -10.56 -4.88
CA SER A 164 16.55 -10.41 -6.19
C SER A 164 15.55 -10.32 -7.35
N ASN A 165 14.45 -11.07 -7.30
CA ASN A 165 13.38 -10.97 -8.31
C ASN A 165 12.75 -9.57 -8.29
N ILE A 166 12.48 -9.01 -7.11
CA ILE A 166 11.95 -7.64 -6.96
C ILE A 166 12.92 -6.63 -7.59
N ILE A 167 14.21 -6.72 -7.26
CA ILE A 167 15.23 -5.81 -7.80
C ILE A 167 15.36 -5.96 -9.33
N SER A 168 15.31 -7.19 -9.86
CA SER A 168 15.34 -7.43 -11.30
C SER A 168 14.15 -6.76 -12.00
N MET A 169 12.93 -6.97 -11.50
CA MET A 169 11.72 -6.37 -12.07
C MET A 169 11.76 -4.83 -12.03
N LEU A 170 12.29 -4.25 -10.95
CA LEU A 170 12.48 -2.80 -10.84
C LEU A 170 13.50 -2.25 -11.83
N ARG A 171 14.61 -2.97 -12.06
CA ARG A 171 15.61 -2.59 -13.06
C ARG A 171 15.01 -2.64 -14.46
N ASP A 172 14.32 -3.72 -14.80
CA ASP A 172 13.66 -3.89 -16.09
C ASP A 172 12.64 -2.76 -16.33
N TYR A 173 11.85 -2.44 -15.32
CA TYR A 173 10.91 -1.32 -15.37
C TYR A 173 11.61 0.04 -15.56
N SER A 174 12.71 0.27 -14.85
CA SER A 174 13.50 1.51 -14.96
C SER A 174 14.09 1.70 -16.36
N LEU A 175 14.56 0.60 -16.97
CA LEU A 175 15.11 0.59 -18.33
C LEU A 175 14.05 0.94 -19.38
N VAL A 176 12.85 0.36 -19.25
CA VAL A 176 11.74 0.62 -20.18
C VAL A 176 11.24 2.06 -20.07
N ASN A 177 11.13 2.59 -18.85
CA ASN A 177 10.50 3.89 -18.60
C ASN A 177 11.49 5.08 -18.57
N LYS A 178 12.78 4.85 -18.86
CA LYS A 178 13.84 5.89 -18.90
C LYS A 178 13.95 6.74 -17.63
N HIS A 179 13.50 6.22 -16.48
CA HIS A 179 13.54 6.93 -15.19
C HIS A 179 14.67 6.37 -14.33
N PRO A 180 15.80 7.07 -14.15
CA PRO A 180 17.00 6.41 -13.63
C PRO A 180 17.23 6.59 -12.12
N ARG A 181 16.42 7.36 -11.37
CA ARG A 181 16.89 7.82 -10.03
C ARG A 181 15.90 7.77 -8.88
N ASN A 182 14.59 7.90 -9.07
CA ASN A 182 13.64 8.02 -7.96
C ASN A 182 12.36 7.22 -8.25
N ILE A 183 12.42 5.89 -8.13
CA ILE A 183 11.21 5.06 -8.14
C ILE A 183 10.81 4.81 -6.70
N SER A 184 9.55 5.12 -6.37
CA SER A 184 8.93 4.81 -5.08
C SER A 184 7.88 3.72 -5.29
N PRO A 185 8.30 2.44 -5.44
CA PRO A 185 7.37 1.38 -5.76
C PRO A 185 6.35 1.15 -4.63
N LEU A 186 5.18 0.66 -5.01
CA LEU A 186 4.14 0.20 -4.11
C LEU A 186 4.22 -1.32 -4.00
N PHE A 187 4.78 -1.83 -2.91
CA PHE A 187 4.83 -3.25 -2.63
C PHE A 187 3.57 -3.68 -1.89
N VAL A 188 2.91 -4.72 -2.39
CA VAL A 188 1.64 -5.19 -1.87
C VAL A 188 1.81 -6.54 -1.18
N VAL A 189 1.51 -6.60 0.11
CA VAL A 189 1.37 -7.85 0.86
C VAL A 189 -0.12 -8.16 0.99
N ASN A 190 -0.55 -9.28 0.42
CA ASN A 190 -1.94 -9.72 0.43
C ASN A 190 -2.18 -10.67 1.60
N VAL A 191 -3.27 -10.47 2.34
CA VAL A 191 -3.70 -11.40 3.40
C VAL A 191 -5.10 -11.89 3.11
N ILE A 192 -5.23 -13.20 2.90
CA ILE A 192 -6.48 -13.86 2.54
C ILE A 192 -7.14 -14.43 3.79
N PHE A 193 -8.38 -14.05 4.05
CA PHE A 193 -9.26 -14.61 5.07
C PHE A 193 -10.34 -15.42 4.37
N LYS A 194 -10.27 -16.75 4.48
CA LYS A 194 -11.28 -17.64 3.91
C LYS A 194 -12.42 -17.87 4.89
N SER A 195 -13.64 -18.01 4.38
CA SER A 195 -14.77 -18.50 5.18
C SER A 195 -14.86 -20.02 5.08
N PRO A 196 -15.28 -20.73 6.15
CA PRO A 196 -15.64 -22.14 6.05
C PRO A 196 -16.94 -22.36 5.26
N ASN A 197 -17.76 -21.31 5.06
CA ASN A 197 -18.94 -21.39 4.21
C ASN A 197 -18.53 -21.21 2.73
N PRO A 198 -18.74 -22.21 1.85
CA PRO A 198 -18.33 -22.14 0.45
C PRO A 198 -19.09 -21.08 -0.37
N CYS A 199 -20.25 -20.62 0.11
CA CYS A 199 -21.00 -19.54 -0.52
C CYS A 199 -20.43 -18.15 -0.19
N VAL A 200 -19.49 -18.06 0.76
CA VAL A 200 -18.86 -16.79 1.16
C VAL A 200 -17.48 -16.71 0.51
N LYS A 201 -17.25 -15.65 -0.24
CA LYS A 201 -16.01 -15.40 -0.94
C LYS A 201 -14.91 -15.02 0.05
N PRO A 202 -13.64 -15.34 -0.24
CA PRO A 202 -12.54 -14.89 0.58
C PRO A 202 -12.48 -13.36 0.65
N THR A 203 -12.10 -12.83 1.81
CA THR A 203 -11.74 -11.42 1.98
C THR A 203 -10.22 -11.29 1.86
N VAL A 204 -9.74 -10.46 0.94
CA VAL A 204 -8.31 -10.18 0.72
C VAL A 204 -8.01 -8.77 1.19
N VAL A 205 -7.22 -8.66 2.25
CA VAL A 205 -6.73 -7.38 2.77
C VAL A 205 -5.36 -7.09 2.16
N LYS A 206 -5.24 -5.98 1.45
CA LYS A 206 -3.99 -5.55 0.81
C LYS A 206 -3.29 -4.50 1.67
N PHE A 207 -2.09 -4.82 2.15
CA PHE A 207 -1.18 -3.87 2.77
C PHE A 207 -0.30 -3.25 1.68
N ASN A 208 -0.49 -1.95 1.45
CA ASN A 208 0.16 -1.21 0.38
C ASN A 208 1.34 -0.42 0.94
N TYR A 209 2.57 -0.92 0.75
CA TYR A 209 3.80 -0.29 1.25
C TYR A 209 4.44 0.57 0.17
N ARG A 210 4.42 1.89 0.36
CA ARG A 210 5.14 2.84 -0.48
C ARG A 210 6.59 2.84 -0.04
N VAL A 211 7.44 2.10 -0.76
CA VAL A 211 8.85 1.95 -0.41
C VAL A 211 9.64 3.09 -1.03
N HIS A 212 10.35 3.85 -0.20
CA HIS A 212 11.24 4.91 -0.66
C HIS A 212 12.71 4.55 -0.49
N SER A 213 13.56 5.23 -1.25
CA SER A 213 15.02 5.09 -1.20
C SER A 213 15.54 3.68 -1.57
N ILE A 214 14.86 2.99 -2.49
CA ILE A 214 15.27 1.65 -2.92
C ILE A 214 16.58 1.66 -3.71
N CYS A 215 17.54 0.87 -3.28
CA CYS A 215 18.86 0.72 -3.86
C CYS A 215 18.87 -0.44 -4.86
N MET A 216 18.96 -0.13 -6.16
CA MET A 216 18.98 -1.15 -7.23
C MET A 216 20.39 -1.67 -7.57
N LYS A 217 21.37 -1.55 -6.65
CA LYS A 217 22.77 -1.95 -6.89
C LYS A 217 22.94 -3.45 -7.11
#